data_AF-A0A3C0GE90-F1
#
_entry.id   AF-A0A3C0GE90-F1
#
_cell.length_a   1.000
_cell.length_b   1.000
_cell.length_c   1.000
_cell.angle_alpha   90.00
_cell.angle_beta   90.00
_cell.angle_gamma   90.00
#
_symmetry.space_group_name_H-M   'P 1'
#
loop_
_entity.id
_entity.type
_entity.pdbx_description
1 polymer ?
#
loop_
_entity_poly.entity_id
_entity_poly.type
_entity_poly.pdbx_seq_one_letter_code
_entity_poly.pdbx_strand_id
1 'polypeptide(L)'
;EQLNPVNTTEFVTVSTEADITNPSIYADGQKFYFFTDDEFKTYSSATRVLETLTGYTAKLGRQSLIYKYNHGAPRDRRLDPSVSNIVDCYVMTKSYDTDFRAWLNNNQLTAKPAAPTVAELNTTYLPTLNELKSVSDTIIFNPGEYVLLFGKGAESSLQATFKVVKNQSTAVSDNQIKSNLIEAINGYFSISLWDFGDTF
;
A
#
# COMPACT_ATOMS: atom_id res chain seq x y z
N GLU A 1 53.74 -21.41 3.64
CA GLU A 1 53.59 -22.85 3.33
C GLU A 1 52.14 -23.14 3.02
N GLN A 2 51.86 -23.86 1.94
CA GLN A 2 50.52 -24.31 1.61
C GLN A 2 50.26 -25.58 2.43
N LEU A 3 49.40 -25.49 3.45
CA LEU A 3 48.99 -26.65 4.23
C LEU A 3 48.01 -27.47 3.38
N ASN A 4 48.44 -28.66 2.99
CA ASN A 4 47.58 -29.58 2.23
C ASN A 4 46.68 -30.34 3.22
N PRO A 5 45.35 -30.32 3.02
CA PRO A 5 44.44 -31.04 3.90
C PRO A 5 44.68 -32.54 3.77
N VAL A 6 44.76 -33.21 4.92
CA VAL A 6 44.86 -34.67 5.02
C VAL A 6 43.52 -35.22 5.46
N ASN A 7 43.09 -36.35 4.88
CA ASN A 7 41.83 -36.96 5.25
C ASN A 7 41.87 -37.42 6.71
N THR A 8 40.81 -37.11 7.46
CA THR A 8 40.69 -37.46 8.88
C THR A 8 40.69 -38.97 9.13
N THR A 9 40.37 -39.78 8.12
CA THR A 9 40.40 -41.25 8.18
C THR A 9 41.81 -41.82 8.24
N GLU A 10 42.85 -41.04 7.90
CA GLU A 10 44.25 -41.50 8.00
C GLU A 10 44.77 -41.48 9.44
N PHE A 11 44.07 -40.78 10.35
CA PHE A 11 44.45 -40.64 11.75
C PHE A 11 43.40 -41.25 12.67
N VAL A 12 43.85 -42.06 13.62
CA VAL A 12 43.04 -42.42 14.78
C VAL A 12 43.16 -41.28 15.79
N THR A 13 42.03 -40.67 16.15
CA THR A 13 41.98 -39.53 17.08
C THR A 13 41.51 -39.99 18.45
N VAL A 14 42.32 -39.77 19.48
CA VAL A 14 42.04 -40.17 20.87
C VAL A 14 42.52 -39.08 21.83
N SER A 15 42.05 -39.09 23.08
CA SER A 15 42.30 -37.97 24.00
C SER A 15 43.75 -37.93 24.45
N THR A 16 44.29 -39.06 24.91
CA THR A 16 45.66 -39.22 25.41
C THR A 16 46.25 -40.55 24.96
N GLU A 17 47.56 -40.71 25.03
CA GLU A 17 48.22 -41.98 24.68
C GLU A 17 47.80 -43.14 25.58
N ALA A 18 47.50 -42.86 26.85
CA ALA A 18 47.03 -43.85 27.81
C ALA A 18 45.69 -44.49 27.44
N ASP A 19 44.90 -43.85 26.57
CA ASP A 19 43.64 -44.40 26.08
C ASP A 19 43.85 -45.55 25.09
N ILE A 20 45.08 -45.71 24.57
CA ILE A 20 45.46 -46.84 23.70
C ILE A 20 45.92 -48.00 24.58
N THR A 21 44.98 -48.89 24.90
CA THR A 21 45.22 -50.03 25.79
C THR A 21 46.03 -51.18 25.15
N ASN A 22 46.03 -51.29 23.82
CA ASN A 22 46.82 -52.28 23.08
C ASN A 22 47.25 -51.75 21.71
N PRO A 23 48.46 -51.18 21.56
CA PRO A 23 48.97 -50.67 20.29
C PRO A 23 49.16 -51.75 19.22
N SER A 24 49.32 -53.01 19.60
CA SER A 24 49.62 -54.11 18.67
C SER A 24 48.43 -54.59 17.83
N ILE A 25 47.23 -54.06 18.07
CA ILE A 25 46.06 -54.30 17.21
C ILE A 25 46.10 -53.48 15.91
N TYR A 26 46.93 -52.43 15.88
CA TYR A 26 47.00 -51.53 14.74
C TYR A 26 48.03 -52.01 13.71
N ALA A 27 47.76 -51.70 12.44
CA ALA A 27 48.69 -51.97 11.36
C ALA A 27 49.96 -51.11 11.50
N ASP A 28 51.08 -51.64 11.02
CA ASP A 28 52.34 -50.89 10.93
C ASP A 28 52.14 -49.58 10.16
N GLY A 29 52.66 -48.48 10.68
CA GLY A 29 52.50 -47.14 10.09
C GLY A 29 51.17 -46.45 10.37
N GLN A 30 50.31 -47.01 11.22
CA GLN A 30 49.08 -46.34 11.64
C GLN A 30 49.41 -45.04 12.39
N LYS A 31 48.81 -43.93 11.97
CA LYS A 31 49.00 -42.61 12.57
C LYS A 31 47.95 -42.31 13.62
N PHE A 32 48.38 -41.61 14.66
CA PHE A 32 47.58 -41.20 15.81
C PHE A 32 47.71 -39.70 16.04
N TYR A 33 46.61 -39.09 16.47
CA TYR A 33 46.57 -37.73 16.95
C TYR A 33 45.94 -37.69 18.35
N PHE A 34 46.72 -37.20 19.32
CA PHE A 34 46.33 -37.07 20.72
C PHE A 34 45.90 -35.63 20.99
N PHE A 35 44.59 -35.38 21.02
CA PHE A 35 44.08 -34.01 20.99
C PHE A 35 44.21 -33.25 22.31
N THR A 36 44.47 -33.92 23.44
CA THR A 36 44.71 -33.24 24.73
C THR A 36 46.13 -32.69 24.79
N ASP A 37 47.09 -33.46 24.30
CA ASP A 37 48.52 -33.15 24.36
C ASP A 37 49.05 -32.47 23.07
N ASP A 38 48.20 -32.38 22.03
CA ASP A 38 48.53 -31.88 20.68
C ASP A 38 49.73 -32.61 20.05
N GLU A 39 49.80 -33.93 20.26
CA GLU A 39 50.89 -34.78 19.76
C GLU A 39 50.44 -35.70 18.62
N PHE A 40 51.36 -35.94 17.68
CA PHE A 40 51.20 -36.91 16.60
C PHE A 40 52.19 -38.05 16.78
N LYS A 41 51.72 -39.29 16.63
CA LYS A 41 52.57 -40.49 16.69
C LYS A 41 52.22 -41.48 15.60
N THR A 42 53.13 -42.39 15.31
CA THR A 42 52.91 -43.53 14.40
C THR A 42 53.26 -44.84 15.11
N TYR A 43 52.50 -45.89 14.83
CA TYR A 43 52.81 -47.22 15.35
C TYR A 43 53.89 -47.89 14.51
N SER A 44 54.90 -48.45 15.17
CA SER A 44 55.96 -49.25 14.57
C SER A 44 55.86 -50.69 15.09
N SER A 45 55.57 -51.62 14.19
CA SER A 45 55.47 -53.06 14.49
C SER A 45 56.81 -53.70 14.84
N ALA A 46 57.93 -53.07 14.42
CA ALA A 46 59.29 -53.51 14.72
C ALA A 46 59.67 -53.25 16.19
N THR A 47 59.35 -52.07 16.71
CA THR A 47 59.65 -51.65 18.09
C THR A 47 58.46 -51.88 19.04
N ARG A 48 57.27 -52.16 18.49
CA ARG A 48 55.98 -52.33 19.18
C ARG A 48 55.58 -51.14 20.05
N VAL A 49 56.08 -49.95 19.71
CA VAL A 49 55.78 -48.69 20.43
C VAL A 49 55.30 -47.62 19.46
N LEU A 50 54.74 -46.55 20.03
CA LEU A 50 54.35 -45.35 19.29
C LEU A 50 55.54 -44.39 19.21
N GLU A 51 55.94 -44.06 18.00
CA GLU A 51 57.06 -43.17 17.71
C GLU A 51 56.53 -41.78 17.34
N THR A 52 57.23 -40.72 17.80
CA THR A 52 56.84 -39.33 17.53
C THR A 52 56.84 -39.03 16.03
N LEU A 53 55.75 -38.45 15.54
CA LEU A 53 55.57 -38.07 14.14
C LEU A 53 55.52 -36.55 14.02
N THR A 54 56.37 -35.97 13.18
CA THR A 54 56.42 -34.52 12.92
C THR A 54 55.87 -34.17 11.54
N GLY A 55 55.49 -32.90 11.33
CA GLY A 55 55.03 -32.39 10.03
C GLY A 55 53.52 -32.32 9.85
N TYR A 56 52.75 -32.58 10.92
CA TYR A 56 51.29 -32.44 10.96
C TYR A 56 50.89 -31.35 11.95
N THR A 57 49.77 -30.70 11.66
CA THR A 57 49.12 -29.75 12.58
C THR A 57 47.62 -29.99 12.54
N ALA A 58 46.98 -29.95 13.71
CA ALA A 58 45.53 -30.07 13.83
C ALA A 58 44.94 -28.75 14.31
N LYS A 59 43.69 -28.49 13.91
CA LYS A 59 42.90 -27.34 14.36
C LYS A 59 41.50 -27.82 14.72
N LEU A 60 40.99 -27.33 15.85
CA LEU A 60 39.63 -27.62 16.28
C LEU A 60 38.63 -26.99 15.29
N GLY A 61 37.88 -27.83 14.58
CA GLY A 61 36.77 -27.39 13.73
C GLY A 61 35.55 -26.97 14.53
N ARG A 62 34.67 -26.15 13.95
CA ARG A 62 33.35 -25.85 14.51
C ARG A 62 32.32 -26.77 13.87
N GLN A 63 31.65 -27.60 14.67
CA GLN A 63 30.49 -28.36 14.22
C GLN A 63 29.18 -27.57 14.46
N SER A 64 28.12 -27.91 13.73
CA SER A 64 26.76 -27.38 13.93
C SER A 64 26.57 -25.87 13.70
N LEU A 65 27.26 -25.30 12.70
CA LEU A 65 27.01 -23.92 12.29
C LEU A 65 25.65 -23.81 11.56
N ILE A 66 24.71 -23.08 12.15
CA ILE A 66 23.46 -22.71 11.48
C ILE A 66 23.69 -21.44 10.67
N TYR A 67 23.72 -21.56 9.34
CA TYR A 67 23.78 -20.41 8.45
C TYR A 67 22.36 -19.92 8.14
N LYS A 68 21.95 -18.80 8.74
CA LYS A 68 20.71 -18.11 8.36
C LYS A 68 21.04 -16.99 7.37
N TYR A 69 20.83 -17.25 6.08
CA TYR A 69 20.88 -16.23 5.06
C TYR A 69 19.51 -15.54 4.96
N ASN A 70 19.42 -14.30 5.46
CA ASN A 70 18.24 -13.46 5.25
C ASN A 70 18.48 -12.57 4.04
N HIS A 71 17.80 -12.86 2.92
CA HIS A 71 17.80 -12.00 1.75
C HIS A 71 16.61 -11.03 1.81
N GLY A 72 16.90 -9.74 1.94
CA GLY A 72 15.90 -8.69 1.74
C GLY A 72 16.04 -8.09 0.35
N ALA A 73 14.92 -7.87 -0.35
CA ALA A 73 14.95 -7.15 -1.62
C ALA A 73 15.45 -5.70 -1.40
N PRO A 74 16.28 -5.17 -2.32
CA PRO A 74 16.75 -3.78 -2.27
C PRO A 74 15.58 -2.79 -2.41
N ARG A 75 15.77 -1.57 -1.88
CA ARG A 75 14.70 -0.56 -1.64
C ARG A 75 13.91 -0.19 -2.90
N ASP A 76 14.56 -0.24 -4.05
CA ASP A 76 14.06 0.02 -5.40
C ASP A 76 13.13 -1.07 -5.96
N ARG A 77 13.11 -2.27 -5.35
CA ARG A 77 12.19 -3.36 -5.69
C ARG A 77 11.13 -3.61 -4.61
N ARG A 78 11.00 -2.70 -3.66
CA ARG A 78 9.85 -2.68 -2.74
C ARG A 78 8.68 -2.07 -3.50
N LEU A 79 7.65 -2.87 -3.73
CA LEU A 79 6.31 -2.35 -3.96
C LEU A 79 5.94 -1.57 -2.71
N ASP A 80 5.99 -0.25 -2.78
CA ASP A 80 5.59 0.62 -1.69
C ASP A 80 4.09 0.86 -1.85
N PRO A 81 3.20 0.28 -1.01
CA PRO A 81 1.78 0.59 -1.05
C PRO A 81 1.47 2.01 -0.50
N SER A 82 2.48 2.89 -0.39
CA SER A 82 2.48 4.07 0.48
C SER A 82 1.77 5.31 -0.06
N VAL A 83 1.18 5.28 -1.25
CA VAL A 83 0.29 6.37 -1.71
C VAL A 83 -1.04 5.82 -2.22
N SER A 84 -1.85 5.29 -1.29
CA SER A 84 -3.29 5.15 -1.54
C SER A 84 -3.91 6.55 -1.57
N ASN A 85 -4.39 7.00 -2.73
CA ASN A 85 -5.12 8.26 -2.78
C ASN A 85 -6.58 8.02 -2.41
N ILE A 86 -7.17 9.02 -1.75
CA ILE A 86 -8.62 9.09 -1.59
C ILE A 86 -9.10 10.10 -2.63
N VAL A 87 -9.90 9.62 -3.58
CA VAL A 87 -10.55 10.43 -4.60
C VAL A 87 -11.96 10.73 -4.12
N ASP A 88 -12.18 11.98 -3.72
CA ASP A 88 -13.50 12.45 -3.32
C ASP A 88 -14.25 12.99 -4.55
N CYS A 89 -15.44 12.44 -4.81
CA CYS A 89 -16.26 12.76 -5.97
C CYS A 89 -17.62 13.30 -5.53
N TYR A 90 -17.87 14.58 -5.79
CA TYR A 90 -19.19 15.18 -5.69
C TYR A 90 -19.96 14.97 -6.99
N VAL A 91 -21.06 14.21 -6.92
CA VAL A 91 -21.78 13.77 -8.11
C VAL A 91 -23.23 14.25 -8.08
N MET A 92 -23.62 15.00 -9.10
CA MET A 92 -25.00 15.30 -9.39
C MET A 92 -25.47 14.52 -10.62
N THR A 93 -26.48 13.67 -10.44
CA THR A 93 -27.00 12.85 -11.53
C THR A 93 -27.92 13.66 -12.43
N LYS A 94 -27.90 13.36 -13.73
CA LYS A 94 -28.77 14.04 -14.70
C LYS A 94 -30.25 13.81 -14.44
N SER A 95 -30.63 12.64 -13.94
CA SER A 95 -32.01 12.35 -13.52
C SER A 95 -32.44 13.27 -12.40
N TYR A 96 -31.61 13.41 -11.35
CA TYR A 96 -31.88 14.31 -10.24
C TYR A 96 -31.99 15.78 -10.69
N ASP A 97 -31.06 16.28 -11.52
CA ASP A 97 -31.15 17.65 -12.09
C ASP A 97 -32.47 17.86 -12.85
N THR A 98 -32.87 16.89 -13.68
CA THR A 98 -34.10 16.99 -14.49
C THR A 98 -35.34 17.02 -13.61
N ASP A 99 -35.44 16.10 -12.64
CA ASP A 99 -36.57 16.00 -11.72
C ASP A 99 -36.66 17.25 -10.83
N PHE A 100 -35.52 17.75 -10.35
CA PHE A 100 -35.46 18.95 -9.52
C PHE A 100 -35.89 20.21 -10.28
N ARG A 101 -35.44 20.38 -11.53
CA ARG A 101 -35.88 21.50 -12.39
C ARG A 101 -37.37 21.41 -12.71
N ALA A 102 -37.89 20.21 -12.97
CA ALA A 102 -39.33 20.01 -13.19
C ALA A 102 -40.14 20.37 -11.93
N TRP A 103 -39.66 19.98 -10.75
CA TRP A 103 -40.26 20.34 -9.46
C TRP A 103 -40.26 21.86 -9.21
N LEU A 104 -39.16 22.55 -9.51
CA LEU A 104 -39.06 24.01 -9.43
C LEU A 104 -40.05 24.71 -10.37
N ASN A 105 -40.12 24.27 -11.62
CA ASN A 105 -41.01 24.85 -12.63
C ASN A 105 -42.50 24.63 -12.30
N ASN A 106 -42.82 23.56 -11.56
CA ASN A 106 -44.17 23.25 -11.08
C ASN A 106 -44.50 23.92 -9.73
N ASN A 107 -43.85 25.04 -9.39
CA ASN A 107 -44.09 25.80 -8.17
C ASN A 107 -43.98 24.98 -6.88
N GLN A 108 -43.15 23.92 -6.88
CA GLN A 108 -42.89 23.12 -5.68
C GLN A 108 -44.16 22.46 -5.11
N LEU A 109 -45.16 22.18 -5.96
CA LEU A 109 -46.46 21.63 -5.54
C LEU A 109 -46.39 20.18 -5.08
N THR A 110 -45.38 19.43 -5.53
CA THR A 110 -45.16 18.02 -5.19
C THR A 110 -44.01 17.87 -4.18
N ALA A 111 -43.81 16.64 -3.69
CA ALA A 111 -42.68 16.34 -2.83
C ALA A 111 -41.34 16.69 -3.50
N LYS A 112 -40.44 17.32 -2.75
CA LYS A 112 -39.09 17.66 -3.20
C LYS A 112 -38.36 16.39 -3.64
N PRO A 113 -37.79 16.33 -4.86
CA PRO A 113 -36.96 15.21 -5.29
C PRO A 113 -35.80 15.00 -4.33
N ALA A 114 -35.57 13.74 -3.95
CA ALA A 114 -34.45 13.36 -3.11
C ALA A 114 -33.17 13.23 -3.95
N ALA A 115 -32.05 13.67 -3.39
CA ALA A 115 -30.74 13.43 -3.97
C ALA A 115 -30.45 11.90 -3.98
N PRO A 116 -29.63 11.43 -4.94
CA PRO A 116 -29.22 10.03 -4.96
C PRO A 116 -28.47 9.67 -3.68
N THR A 117 -28.64 8.45 -3.21
CA THR A 117 -27.91 7.94 -2.06
C THR A 117 -26.49 7.53 -2.45
N VAL A 118 -25.57 7.55 -1.49
CA VAL A 118 -24.19 7.06 -1.68
C VAL A 118 -24.19 5.60 -2.16
N ALA A 119 -25.15 4.78 -1.71
CA ALA A 119 -25.28 3.38 -2.15
C ALA A 119 -25.68 3.28 -3.64
N GLU A 120 -26.59 4.12 -4.11
CA GLU A 120 -27.00 4.17 -5.52
C GLU A 120 -25.85 4.66 -6.42
N LEU A 121 -25.10 5.68 -5.98
CA LEU A 121 -23.92 6.17 -6.69
C LEU A 121 -22.83 5.09 -6.77
N ASN A 122 -22.56 4.39 -5.66
CA ASN A 122 -21.62 3.27 -5.66
C ASN A 122 -22.05 2.17 -6.62
N THR A 123 -23.33 1.77 -6.59
CA THR A 123 -23.83 0.70 -7.46
C THR A 123 -23.74 1.08 -8.94
N THR A 124 -23.95 2.36 -9.26
CA THR A 124 -24.00 2.84 -10.64
C THR A 124 -22.61 3.14 -11.21
N TYR A 125 -21.71 3.76 -10.44
CA TYR A 125 -20.46 4.30 -10.96
C TYR A 125 -19.20 3.56 -10.48
N LEU A 126 -19.22 2.98 -9.27
CA LEU A 126 -18.04 2.32 -8.70
C LEU A 126 -17.52 1.14 -9.56
N PRO A 127 -18.37 0.28 -10.16
CA PRO A 127 -17.87 -0.84 -10.98
C PRO A 127 -16.98 -0.36 -12.12
N THR A 128 -17.41 0.65 -12.88
CA THR A 128 -16.65 1.20 -14.00
C THR A 128 -15.43 1.98 -13.54
N LEU A 129 -15.53 2.79 -12.48
CA LEU A 129 -14.39 3.55 -11.99
C LEU A 129 -13.33 2.67 -11.31
N ASN A 130 -13.72 1.54 -10.72
CA ASN A 130 -12.80 0.57 -10.13
C ASN A 130 -11.87 -0.07 -11.17
N GLU A 131 -12.31 -0.19 -12.42
CA GLU A 131 -11.49 -0.69 -13.53
C GLU A 131 -10.48 0.36 -14.02
N LEU A 132 -10.74 1.65 -13.77
CA LEU A 132 -9.92 2.76 -14.26
C LEU A 132 -8.95 3.31 -13.21
N LYS A 133 -9.30 3.23 -11.92
CA LYS A 133 -8.47 3.73 -10.82
C LYS A 133 -7.27 2.82 -10.57
N SER A 134 -6.22 3.35 -9.92
CA SER A 134 -5.16 2.45 -9.41
C SER A 134 -5.71 1.52 -8.32
N VAL A 135 -5.11 0.33 -8.23
CA VAL A 135 -5.52 -0.70 -7.26
C VAL A 135 -5.49 -0.17 -5.83
N SER A 136 -4.54 0.71 -5.51
CA SER A 136 -4.37 1.34 -4.19
C SER A 136 -5.33 2.49 -3.90
N ASP A 137 -5.97 3.08 -4.91
CA ASP A 137 -6.81 4.27 -4.71
C ASP A 137 -8.19 3.89 -4.16
N THR A 138 -8.81 4.76 -3.37
CA THR A 138 -10.18 4.62 -2.88
C THR A 138 -11.02 5.76 -3.40
N ILE A 139 -12.20 5.45 -3.95
CA ILE A 139 -13.15 6.46 -4.41
C ILE A 139 -14.26 6.60 -3.37
N ILE A 140 -14.56 7.83 -2.99
CA ILE A 140 -15.68 8.18 -2.11
C ILE A 140 -16.64 9.05 -2.91
N PHE A 141 -17.92 8.69 -2.89
CA PHE A 141 -18.96 9.49 -3.53
C PHE A 141 -19.72 10.31 -2.50
N ASN A 142 -19.90 11.59 -2.82
CA ASN A 142 -20.78 12.51 -2.12
C ASN A 142 -21.88 12.96 -3.10
N PRO A 143 -23.17 12.79 -2.77
CA PRO A 143 -24.23 13.28 -3.62
C PRO A 143 -24.28 14.81 -3.61
N GLY A 144 -24.36 15.41 -4.80
CA GLY A 144 -24.58 16.84 -4.96
C GLY A 144 -26.04 17.20 -4.71
N GLU A 145 -26.27 18.30 -3.97
CA GLU A 145 -27.60 18.80 -3.64
C GLU A 145 -27.79 20.24 -4.09
N TYR A 146 -29.02 20.60 -4.48
CA TYR A 146 -29.36 21.99 -4.77
C TYR A 146 -29.63 22.79 -3.51
N VAL A 147 -29.05 23.98 -3.47
CA VAL A 147 -29.43 25.05 -2.55
C VAL A 147 -30.44 25.95 -3.25
N LEU A 148 -31.60 26.16 -2.63
CA LEU A 148 -32.62 27.06 -3.15
C LEU A 148 -32.29 28.50 -2.77
N LEU A 149 -32.38 29.41 -3.74
CA LEU A 149 -32.09 30.84 -3.57
C LEU A 149 -33.32 31.70 -3.83
N PHE A 150 -33.43 32.79 -3.07
CA PHE A 150 -34.32 33.94 -3.21
C PHE A 150 -35.83 33.69 -3.05
N GLY A 151 -36.34 32.51 -3.38
CA GLY A 151 -37.77 32.15 -3.29
C GLY A 151 -38.20 31.71 -1.89
N LYS A 152 -39.51 31.53 -1.70
CA LYS A 152 -40.10 31.11 -0.41
C LYS A 152 -39.62 29.73 0.09
N GLY A 153 -39.18 28.87 -0.82
CA GLY A 153 -38.60 27.56 -0.48
C GLY A 153 -37.11 27.61 -0.10
N ALA A 154 -36.46 28.77 -0.25
CA ALA A 154 -35.09 28.98 0.20
C ALA A 154 -35.02 29.11 1.73
N GLU A 155 -33.86 28.81 2.28
CA GLU A 155 -33.55 29.08 3.69
C GLU A 155 -33.67 30.58 3.98
N SER A 156 -34.08 30.94 5.19
CA SER A 156 -34.41 32.33 5.54
C SER A 156 -33.28 33.32 5.24
N SER A 157 -32.02 32.90 5.41
CA SER A 157 -30.84 33.72 5.12
C SER A 157 -30.61 33.96 3.62
N LEU A 158 -31.12 33.08 2.76
CA LEU A 158 -30.94 33.10 1.30
C LEU A 158 -32.14 33.68 0.54
N GLN A 159 -33.19 34.10 1.25
CA GLN A 159 -34.34 34.77 0.67
C GLN A 159 -34.01 36.23 0.35
N ALA A 160 -34.41 36.70 -0.83
CA ALA A 160 -34.15 38.07 -1.26
C ALA A 160 -35.34 38.64 -2.04
N THR A 161 -35.54 39.95 -1.94
CA THR A 161 -36.55 40.68 -2.72
C THR A 161 -35.85 41.62 -3.68
N PHE A 162 -36.00 41.37 -4.98
CA PHE A 162 -35.44 42.23 -6.02
C PHE A 162 -36.39 43.39 -6.32
N LYS A 163 -35.92 44.63 -6.11
CA LYS A 163 -36.63 45.84 -6.51
C LYS A 163 -36.08 46.36 -7.83
N VAL A 164 -36.91 46.34 -8.88
CA VAL A 164 -36.56 46.88 -10.19
C VAL A 164 -37.34 48.16 -10.44
N VAL A 165 -36.65 49.22 -10.86
CA VAL A 165 -37.25 50.52 -11.21
C VAL A 165 -37.08 50.73 -12.71
N LYS A 166 -38.19 50.84 -13.44
CA LYS A 166 -38.18 51.09 -14.89
C LYS A 166 -38.26 52.58 -15.20
N ASN A 167 -37.71 52.97 -16.34
CA ASN A 167 -37.92 54.30 -16.88
C ASN A 167 -39.35 54.41 -17.44
N GLN A 168 -40.11 55.42 -16.99
CA GLN A 168 -41.49 55.64 -17.41
C GLN A 168 -41.64 55.88 -18.93
N SER A 169 -40.58 56.33 -19.61
CA SER A 169 -40.58 56.57 -21.06
C SER A 169 -40.43 55.30 -21.91
N THR A 170 -40.21 54.12 -21.30
CA THR A 170 -40.08 52.85 -22.04
C THR A 170 -41.41 52.10 -22.13
N ALA A 171 -41.72 51.55 -23.31
CA ALA A 171 -42.95 50.79 -23.57
C ALA A 171 -42.93 49.35 -23.01
N VAL A 172 -41.98 49.02 -22.11
CA VAL A 172 -41.81 47.66 -21.59
C VAL A 172 -42.82 47.41 -20.47
N SER A 173 -43.54 46.28 -20.58
CA SER A 173 -44.52 45.85 -19.58
C SER A 173 -43.84 45.30 -18.33
N ASP A 174 -44.51 45.38 -17.18
CA ASP A 174 -43.96 44.87 -15.91
C ASP A 174 -43.79 43.34 -15.95
N ASN A 175 -44.66 42.64 -16.67
CA ASN A 175 -44.54 41.20 -16.87
C ASN A 175 -43.30 40.83 -17.68
N GLN A 176 -42.98 41.61 -18.72
CA GLN A 176 -41.75 41.40 -19.49
C GLN A 176 -40.51 41.60 -18.62
N ILE A 177 -40.49 42.65 -17.78
CA ILE A 177 -39.36 42.90 -16.87
C ILE A 177 -39.19 41.76 -15.88
N LYS A 178 -40.28 41.26 -15.28
CA LYS A 178 -40.25 40.11 -14.36
C LYS A 178 -39.71 38.85 -15.04
N SER A 179 -40.18 38.55 -16.25
CA SER A 179 -39.71 37.40 -17.03
C SER A 179 -38.22 37.51 -17.32
N ASN A 180 -37.77 38.68 -17.81
CA ASN A 180 -36.37 38.91 -18.13
C ASN A 180 -35.47 38.83 -16.88
N LEU A 181 -35.94 39.31 -15.73
CA LEU A 181 -35.21 39.21 -14.47
C LEU A 181 -35.01 37.74 -14.06
N ILE A 182 -36.06 36.91 -14.15
CA ILE A 182 -35.97 35.48 -13.84
C ILE A 182 -35.00 34.78 -14.81
N GLU A 183 -35.08 35.09 -16.10
CA GLU A 183 -34.17 34.55 -17.11
C GLU A 183 -32.71 34.95 -16.85
N ALA A 184 -32.46 36.22 -16.50
CA ALA A 184 -31.13 36.71 -16.16
C ALA A 184 -30.56 36.03 -14.91
N ILE A 185 -31.38 35.83 -13.86
CA ILE A 185 -30.96 35.12 -12.65
C ILE A 185 -30.65 33.66 -12.97
N ASN A 186 -31.53 32.96 -13.69
CA ASN A 186 -31.30 31.57 -14.08
C ASN A 186 -30.09 31.41 -15.00
N GLY A 187 -29.84 32.38 -15.88
CA GLY A 187 -28.65 32.43 -16.72
C GLY A 187 -27.39 32.62 -15.89
N TYR A 188 -27.40 33.56 -14.93
CA TYR A 188 -26.27 33.80 -14.03
C TYR A 188 -25.94 32.56 -13.19
N PHE A 189 -26.94 31.89 -12.61
CA PHE A 189 -26.76 30.67 -11.81
C PHE A 189 -26.79 29.36 -12.64
N SER A 190 -26.53 29.43 -13.95
CA SER A 190 -26.41 28.23 -14.77
C SER A 190 -25.19 27.41 -14.34
N ILE A 191 -25.35 26.11 -14.09
CA ILE A 191 -24.27 25.22 -13.64
C ILE A 191 -23.04 25.20 -14.56
N SER A 192 -23.19 25.59 -15.83
CA SER A 192 -22.09 25.72 -16.77
C SER A 192 -21.16 26.90 -16.50
N LEU A 193 -21.55 27.81 -15.61
CA LEU A 193 -20.82 29.05 -15.28
C LEU A 193 -20.24 29.04 -13.86
N TRP A 194 -20.49 27.98 -13.09
CA TRP A 194 -20.06 27.87 -11.68
C TRP A 194 -19.23 26.62 -11.50
N ASP A 195 -18.06 26.79 -10.91
CA ASP A 195 -17.22 25.68 -10.49
C ASP A 195 -17.48 25.33 -9.02
N PHE A 196 -17.12 24.10 -8.64
CA PHE A 196 -17.28 23.64 -7.28
C PHE A 196 -16.38 24.45 -6.33
N GLY A 197 -17.01 25.10 -5.33
CA GLY A 197 -16.32 25.93 -4.35
C GLY A 197 -16.41 27.44 -4.62
N ASP A 198 -17.01 27.85 -5.73
CA ASP A 198 -17.27 29.26 -6.01
C ASP A 198 -18.28 29.85 -5.01
N THR A 199 -18.04 31.10 -4.62
CA THR A 199 -18.88 31.86 -3.68
C THR A 199 -19.69 32.91 -4.43
N PHE A 200 -20.95 33.12 -4.02
CA PHE A 200 -21.81 34.19 -4.50
C PHE A 200 -22.31 35.10 -3.37
#